data_AF-A0A6A4F5E7-F1
#
_entry.id   AF-A0A6A4F5E7-F1
#
_cell.length_a   1.000
_cell.length_b   1.000
_cell.length_c   1.000
_cell.angle_alpha   90.00
_cell.angle_beta   90.00
_cell.angle_gamma   90.00
#
_symmetry.space_group_name_H-M   'P 1'
#
loop_
_entity.id
_entity.type
_entity.pdbx_description
1 polymer ?
#
loop_
_entity_poly.entity_id
_entity_poly.type
_entity_poly.pdbx_seq_one_letter_code
_entity_poly.pdbx_strand_id
1 'polypeptide(L)' 'MLRVFLTNLVGDVVTYTEHGNRKTVTRMDVLFALKHQGRTLYGF' A
#
# COMPACT_ATOMS: atom_id res chain seq x y z
N MET A 1 -8.73 6.79 -14.39
CA MET A 1 -9.20 6.05 -13.20
C MET A 1 -8.13 5.11 -12.65
N LEU A 2 -7.63 4.12 -13.41
CA LEU A 2 -6.61 3.17 -12.94
C LEU A 2 -5.28 3.83 -12.55
N ARG A 3 -4.78 4.76 -13.37
CA ARG A 3 -3.53 5.48 -13.09
C ARG A 3 -3.58 6.20 -11.74
N VAL A 4 -4.70 6.89 -11.45
CA VAL A 4 -4.90 7.62 -10.18
C VAL A 4 -4.93 6.65 -9.00
N PHE A 5 -5.63 5.52 -9.14
CA PHE A 5 -5.66 4.49 -8.11
C PHE A 5 -4.26 3.95 -7.79
N LEU A 6 -3.47 3.61 -8.81
CA LEU A 6 -2.11 3.10 -8.62
C LEU A 6 -1.18 4.16 -8.02
N THR A 7 -1.28 5.43 -8.45
CA THR A 7 -0.46 6.51 -7.87
C THR A 7 -0.74 6.69 -6.39
N ASN A 8 -2.02 6.71 -5.98
CA ASN A 8 -2.39 6.86 -4.58
C ASN A 8 -1.94 5.63 -3.76
N LEU A 9 -2.20 4.43 -4.27
CA LEU A 9 -1.81 3.19 -3.59
C LEU A 9 -0.30 3.10 -3.40
N VAL A 10 0.50 3.43 -4.43
CA VAL A 10 1.96 3.39 -4.33
C VAL A 10 2.48 4.40 -3.32
N GLY A 11 1.89 5.61 -3.24
CA GLY A 11 2.26 6.60 -2.22
C GLY A 11 2.06 6.10 -0.80
N ASP A 12 0.91 5.48 -0.53
CA ASP A 12 0.59 4.89 0.77
C ASP A 12 1.55 3.74 1.11
N VAL A 13 1.78 2.83 0.15
CA VAL A 13 2.69 1.69 0.34
C VAL A 13 4.13 2.13 0.62
N VAL A 14 4.62 3.13 -0.13
CA VAL A 14 5.97 3.68 0.05
C VAL A 14 6.12 4.27 1.45
N THR A 15 5.12 5.01 1.91
CA THR A 15 5.09 5.59 3.27
C THR A 15 5.19 4.50 4.34
N TYR A 16 4.48 3.38 4.19
CA TYR A 16 4.56 2.26 5.14
C TYR A 16 5.89 1.51 5.09
N THR A 17 6.50 1.34 3.91
CA THR A 17 7.84 0.76 3.81
C THR A 17 8.91 1.63 4.45
N GLU A 18 8.85 2.95 4.23
CA GLU A 18 9.79 3.92 4.80
C GLU A 18 9.62 4.02 6.31
N HIS A 19 8.39 4.02 6.81
CA HIS A 19 8.11 3.95 8.25
C HIS A 19 8.74 2.72 8.90
N GLY A 20 8.79 1.61 8.18
CA GLY A 20 9.45 0.40 8.62
C GLY A 20 10.97 0.35 8.45
N ASN A 21 11.63 1.43 7.96
CA ASN A 21 13.05 1.44 7.56
C ASN A 21 13.41 0.30 6.59
N ARG A 22 12.49 -0.10 5.72
CA ARG A 22 12.65 -1.20 4.75
C ARG A 22 12.74 -0.64 3.33
N LYS A 23 13.62 -1.22 2.51
CA LYS A 23 13.72 -0.93 1.07
C LYS A 23 12.84 -1.82 0.21
N THR A 24 12.27 -2.87 0.79
CA THR A 24 11.45 -3.87 0.10
C THR A 24 10.02 -3.76 0.57
N VAL A 25 9.11 -3.58 -0.38
CA VAL A 25 7.67 -3.63 -0.15
C VAL A 25 7.28 -5.03 0.25
N THR A 26 6.63 -5.15 1.39
CA THR A 26 6.03 -6.40 1.87
C THR A 26 4.54 -6.42 1.59
N ARG A 27 3.96 -7.63 1.61
CA ARG A 27 2.52 -7.84 1.50
C ARG A 27 1.71 -6.99 2.48
N MET A 28 2.22 -6.81 3.69
CA MET A 28 1.57 -6.03 4.75
C MET A 28 1.49 -4.54 4.42
N ASP A 29 2.53 -3.97 3.81
CA ASP A 29 2.53 -2.55 3.43
C ASP A 29 1.43 -2.28 2.38
N VAL A 30 1.22 -3.23 1.46
CA VAL A 30 0.11 -3.21 0.49
C VAL A 30 -1.24 -3.38 1.17
N LEU A 31 -1.36 -4.31 2.11
CA LEU A 31 -2.61 -4.55 2.85
C LEU A 31 -3.03 -3.33 3.67
N PHE A 32 -2.07 -2.66 4.32
CA PHE A 32 -2.30 -1.44 5.10
C PHE A 32 -2.66 -0.26 4.21
N ALA A 33 -1.97 -0.07 3.08
CA ALA A 33 -2.33 0.96 2.10
C ALA A 33 -3.74 0.77 1.54
N LEU A 34 -4.13 -0.47 1.22
CA LEU A 34 -5.50 -0.77 0.79
C LEU A 34 -6.51 -0.46 1.90
N LYS A 35 -6.23 -0.88 3.13
CA LYS A 35 -7.10 -0.61 4.29
C LYS A 35 -7.25 0.89 4.54
N HIS A 36 -6.19 1.67 4.36
CA HIS A 36 -6.23 3.13 4.46
C HIS A 36 -7.18 3.74 3.42
N GLN A 37 -7.24 3.18 2.21
CA GLN A 37 -8.17 3.59 1.15
C GLN A 37 -9.57 2.97 1.27
N GLY A 38 -9.90 2.30 2.38
CA GLY A 38 -11.19 1.65 2.59
C GLY A 38 -11.41 0.39 1.74
N ARG A 39 -10.32 -0.22 1.24
CA ARG A 39 -10.35 -1.43 0.42
C ARG A 39 -9.70 -2.59 1.19
N THR A 40 -10.26 -3.78 1.08
CA THR A 40 -9.70 -4.97 1.74
C THR A 40 -9.42 -6.03 0.69
N LEU A 41 -8.22 -6.59 0.71
CA LEU A 41 -7.83 -7.71 -0.14
C LEU A 41 -7.94 -9.02 0.65
N TYR A 42 -8.85 -9.90 0.27
CA TYR A 42 -9.03 -11.23 0.88
C TYR A 42 -8.10 -12.27 0.24
N GLY A 43 -7.66 -13.27 1.00
CA GLY A 43 -6.64 -14.26 0.54
C GLY A 43 -5.21 -13.70 0.51
N PHE A 44 -5.10 -12.46 1.01
CA PHE A 44 -3.96 -11.72 1.54
C PHE A 44 -3.18 -12.45 2.64
#